data_AF-A0A7Y6PVT1-F1
#
_entry.id   AF-A0A7Y6PVT1-F1
#
_cell.length_a   1.000
_cell.length_b   1.000
_cell.length_c   1.000
_cell.angle_alpha   90.00
_cell.angle_beta   90.00
_cell.angle_gamma   90.00
#
_symmetry.space_group_name_H-M   'P 1'
#
loop_
_entity.id
_entity.type
_entity.pdbx_description
1 polymer ?
#
loop_
_entity_poly.entity_id
_entity_poly.type
_entity_poly.pdbx_seq_one_letter_code
_entity_poly.pdbx_strand_id
1 'polypeptide(L)'
;MTRWLLAVVKTLAFFVGMFGVMQLVPYGRARSNPPVASEPAWDSPRTRELAVRACFDCHSNETKWPWYARVAPMSWVLERDVEIGR
;
A
#
# COMPACT_ATOMS: atom_id res chain seq x y z
N MET A 1 -14.61 30.11 25.10
CA MET A 1 -14.53 29.79 23.66
C MET A 1 -13.10 29.70 23.14
N THR A 2 -12.20 30.66 23.42
CA THR A 2 -10.81 30.68 22.91
C THR A 2 -9.94 29.49 23.35
N ARG A 3 -10.05 29.00 24.59
CA ARG A 3 -9.27 27.82 25.04
C ARG A 3 -9.60 26.52 24.28
N TRP A 4 -10.87 26.33 23.93
CA TRP A 4 -11.33 25.20 23.12
C TRP A 4 -10.86 25.31 21.67
N LEU A 5 -10.97 26.50 21.08
CA LEU A 5 -10.46 26.76 19.74
C LEU A 5 -8.95 26.49 19.65
N LEU A 6 -8.18 26.99 20.62
CA LEU A 6 -6.74 26.74 20.68
C LEU A 6 -6.39 25.26 20.87
N ALA A 7 -7.20 24.51 21.64
CA ALA A 7 -7.03 23.07 21.78
C ALA A 7 -7.25 22.35 20.43
N VAL A 8 -8.34 22.65 19.73
CA VAL A 8 -8.65 22.08 18.41
C VAL A 8 -7.53 22.38 17.40
N VAL A 9 -7.07 23.62 17.32
CA VAL A 9 -5.99 24.02 16.41
C VAL A 9 -4.70 23.26 16.71
N LYS A 10 -4.31 23.14 17.99
CA LYS A 10 -3.12 22.38 18.39
C LYS A 10 -3.23 20.90 18.02
N THR A 11 -4.38 20.29 18.24
CA THR A 11 -4.63 18.90 17.88
C THR A 11 -4.55 18.69 16.37
N LEU A 12 -5.17 19.56 15.56
CA LEU A 12 -5.09 19.48 14.11
C LEU A 12 -3.65 19.67 13.61
N ALA A 13 -2.94 20.68 14.12
CA ALA A 13 -1.55 20.92 13.78
C ALA A 13 -0.65 19.72 14.11
N PHE A 14 -0.90 19.05 15.24
CA PHE A 14 -0.20 17.82 15.62
C PHE A 14 -0.42 16.70 14.60
N PHE A 15 -1.67 16.39 14.23
CA PHE A 15 -1.96 15.32 13.27
C PHE A 15 -1.44 15.63 11.87
N VAL A 16 -1.52 16.88 11.41
CA VAL A 16 -0.94 17.31 10.13
C VAL A 16 0.58 17.20 10.15
N GLY A 17 1.23 17.65 11.23
CA GLY A 17 2.66 17.50 11.42
C GLY A 17 3.11 16.04 11.42
N MET A 18 2.40 15.19 12.16
CA MET A 18 2.64 13.74 12.19
C MET A 18 2.48 13.13 10.81
N PHE A 19 1.40 13.43 10.08
CA PHE A 19 1.19 12.97 8.72
C PHE A 19 2.34 13.39 7.79
N GLY A 20 2.79 14.65 7.88
CA GLY A 20 3.93 15.16 7.11
C GLY A 20 5.24 14.44 7.43
N VAL A 21 5.53 14.18 8.72
CA VAL A 21 6.71 13.42 9.15
C VAL A 21 6.65 11.97 8.67
N MET A 22 5.48 11.32 8.70
CA MET A 22 5.30 9.99 8.14
C MET A 22 5.62 9.97 6.64
N GLN A 23 5.27 11.02 5.89
CA GLN A 23 5.67 11.13 4.48
C GLN A 23 7.18 11.35 4.26
N LEU A 24 8.04 11.37 5.28
CA LEU A 24 9.50 11.40 5.11
C LEU A 24 10.13 10.00 5.08
N VAL A 25 9.47 8.99 5.66
CA VAL A 25 9.96 7.61 5.66
C VAL A 25 9.70 6.96 4.30
N PRO A 26 10.75 6.51 3.57
CA PRO A 26 10.65 6.04 2.19
C PRO A 26 10.17 4.59 2.03
N TYR A 27 9.76 3.93 3.11
CA TYR A 27 9.23 2.57 3.03
C TYR A 27 7.95 2.52 2.18
N GLY A 28 7.82 1.48 1.36
CA GLY A 28 6.75 1.37 0.36
C GLY A 28 6.83 2.39 -0.77
N ARG A 29 8.01 3.01 -1.02
CA ARG A 29 8.21 3.95 -2.15
C ARG A 29 8.69 3.34 -3.46
N ALA A 30 9.36 2.19 -3.42
CA ALA A 30 9.86 1.58 -4.65
C ALA A 30 8.71 0.94 -5.45
N ARG A 31 7.80 0.21 -4.77
CA ARG A 31 6.61 -0.44 -5.37
C ARG A 31 6.96 -1.15 -6.67
N SER A 32 8.12 -1.81 -6.65
CA SER A 32 8.67 -2.47 -7.82
C SER A 32 8.17 -3.90 -7.86
N ASN A 33 7.80 -4.31 -9.05
CA ASN A 33 7.51 -5.68 -9.37
C ASN A 33 8.81 -6.33 -9.83
N PRO A 34 9.37 -7.31 -9.07
CA PRO A 34 10.51 -8.05 -9.57
C PRO A 34 10.12 -8.85 -10.82
N PRO A 35 11.09 -9.38 -11.58
CA PRO A 35 10.78 -10.19 -12.76
C PRO A 35 9.87 -11.37 -12.41
N VAL A 36 8.92 -11.69 -13.30
CA VAL A 36 8.09 -12.90 -13.17
C VAL A 36 8.98 -14.12 -13.39
N ALA A 37 9.05 -15.01 -12.39
CA ALA A 37 9.90 -16.20 -12.45
C ALA A 37 9.23 -17.33 -13.24
N SER A 38 7.98 -17.63 -12.90
CA SER A 38 7.16 -18.65 -13.55
C SER A 38 5.69 -18.45 -13.19
N GLU A 39 4.80 -19.05 -13.97
CA GLU A 39 3.36 -19.08 -13.71
C GLU A 39 2.89 -20.56 -13.76
N PRO A 40 1.92 -20.97 -12.92
CA PRO A 40 1.37 -22.32 -12.98
C PRO A 40 0.79 -22.66 -14.36
N ALA A 41 0.81 -23.93 -14.72
CA ALA A 41 0.06 -24.44 -15.85
C ALA A 41 -1.43 -24.46 -15.48
N TRP A 42 -2.14 -23.38 -15.79
CA TRP A 42 -3.58 -23.27 -15.54
C TRP A 42 -4.36 -24.33 -16.33
N ASP A 43 -5.39 -24.90 -15.70
CA ASP A 43 -6.31 -25.85 -16.33
C ASP A 43 -7.14 -25.21 -17.45
N SER A 44 -7.44 -23.91 -17.32
CA SER A 44 -8.18 -23.13 -18.32
C SER A 44 -7.82 -21.64 -18.26
N PRO A 45 -8.09 -20.86 -19.33
CA PRO A 45 -7.97 -19.39 -19.29
C PRO A 45 -8.81 -18.77 -18.17
N ARG A 46 -9.95 -19.38 -17.86
CA ARG A 46 -10.87 -18.89 -16.84
C ARG A 46 -10.26 -18.96 -15.44
N THR A 47 -9.53 -20.03 -15.13
CA THR A 47 -8.88 -20.18 -13.82
C THR A 47 -7.76 -19.17 -13.63
N ARG A 48 -6.99 -18.91 -14.69
CA ARG A 48 -6.01 -17.81 -14.69
C ARG A 48 -6.67 -16.47 -14.40
N GLU A 49 -7.75 -16.14 -15.10
CA GLU A 49 -8.48 -14.88 -14.87
C GLU A 49 -9.02 -14.74 -13.44
N LEU A 50 -9.43 -15.85 -12.82
CA LEU A 50 -9.84 -15.86 -11.42
C LEU A 50 -8.65 -15.60 -10.51
N ALA A 51 -7.53 -16.28 -10.72
CA ALA A 51 -6.30 -16.07 -9.93
C ALA A 51 -5.76 -14.64 -10.07
N VAL A 52 -5.73 -14.09 -11.29
CA VAL A 52 -5.30 -12.70 -11.54
C VAL A 52 -6.16 -11.70 -10.78
N ARG A 53 -7.47 -11.94 -10.67
CA ARG A 53 -8.38 -11.02 -9.97
C ARG A 53 -8.38 -11.20 -8.46
N ALA A 54 -8.12 -12.40 -7.96
CA ALA A 54 -8.25 -12.71 -6.54
C ALA A 54 -6.92 -12.71 -5.78
N CYS A 55 -5.80 -13.04 -6.46
CA CYS A 55 -4.54 -13.37 -5.81
C CYS A 55 -3.38 -12.49 -6.25
N PHE A 56 -3.33 -12.05 -7.51
CA PHE A 56 -2.11 -11.46 -8.07
C PHE A 56 -1.69 -10.14 -7.43
N ASP A 57 -2.62 -9.38 -6.86
CA ASP A 57 -2.25 -8.13 -6.21
C ASP A 57 -1.34 -8.34 -4.98
N CYS A 58 -1.42 -9.50 -4.31
CA CYS A 58 -0.57 -9.80 -3.14
C CYS A 58 0.43 -10.95 -3.37
N HIS A 59 0.04 -11.98 -4.13
CA HIS A 59 0.78 -13.25 -4.27
C HIS A 59 1.48 -13.37 -5.63
N SER A 60 1.75 -12.26 -6.31
CA SER A 60 2.47 -12.30 -7.59
C SER A 60 3.50 -11.19 -7.71
N ASN A 61 4.40 -11.35 -8.66
CA ASN A 61 5.31 -10.31 -9.12
C ASN A 61 4.63 -9.32 -10.08
N GLU A 62 3.30 -9.36 -10.23
CA GLU A 62 2.51 -8.48 -11.09
C GLU A 62 1.50 -7.64 -10.30
N THR A 63 1.82 -7.31 -9.04
CA THR A 63 0.99 -6.46 -8.17
C THR A 63 0.58 -5.17 -8.85
N LYS A 64 -0.73 -4.87 -8.86
CA LYS A 64 -1.27 -3.58 -9.30
C LYS A 64 -1.38 -2.62 -8.13
N TRP A 65 -0.34 -1.81 -7.94
CA TRP A 65 -0.27 -0.85 -6.84
C TRP A 65 -1.33 0.26 -6.97
N PRO A 66 -2.30 0.36 -6.04
CA PRO A 66 -3.31 1.41 -6.07
C PRO A 66 -2.70 2.77 -5.71
N TRP A 67 -3.43 3.86 -5.95
CA TRP A 67 -2.91 5.21 -5.72
C TRP A 67 -2.54 5.48 -4.26
N TYR A 68 -3.29 4.90 -3.32
CA TYR A 68 -3.05 5.06 -1.89
C TYR A 68 -1.83 4.26 -1.40
N ALA A 69 -1.26 3.36 -2.22
CA ALA A 69 0.07 2.79 -1.97
C ALA A 69 1.20 3.83 -2.05
N ARG A 70 0.88 5.08 -2.42
CA ARG A 70 1.85 6.18 -2.47
C ARG A 70 1.88 7.07 -1.23
N VAL A 71 0.98 6.87 -0.29
CA VAL A 71 0.80 7.77 0.86
C VAL A 71 0.91 6.97 2.15
N ALA A 72 1.81 7.37 3.05
CA ALA A 72 1.91 6.76 4.37
C ALA A 72 0.67 7.10 5.22
N PRO A 73 0.22 6.22 6.13
CA PRO A 73 0.80 4.89 6.44
C PRO A 73 0.40 3.78 5.47
N MET A 74 -0.55 4.01 4.56
CA MET A 74 -1.07 2.96 3.68
C MET A 74 0.00 2.35 2.78
N SER A 75 0.96 3.15 2.30
CA SER A 75 2.11 2.67 1.55
C SER A 75 2.92 1.63 2.34
N TRP A 76 3.04 1.78 3.66
CA TRP A 76 3.80 0.84 4.50
C TRP A 76 3.06 -0.46 4.71
N VAL A 77 1.76 -0.39 4.98
CA VAL A 77 0.93 -1.57 5.21
C VAL A 77 0.88 -2.43 3.95
N LEU A 78 0.61 -1.82 2.78
CA LEU A 78 0.52 -2.57 1.54
C LEU A 78 1.86 -3.17 1.10
N GLU A 79 2.96 -2.43 1.25
CA GLU A 79 4.28 -2.97 0.92
C GLU A 79 4.55 -4.21 1.78
N ARG A 80 4.34 -4.13 3.10
CA ARG A 80 4.50 -5.25 4.01
C ARG A 80 3.60 -6.44 3.66
N ASP A 81 2.33 -6.20 3.34
CA ASP A 81 1.38 -7.27 3.05
C ASP A 81 1.74 -7.98 1.72
N VAL A 82 2.24 -7.25 0.72
CA VAL A 82 2.75 -7.83 -0.54
C VAL A 82 4.09 -8.55 -0.31
N GLU A 83 4.99 -8.00 0.50
CA GLU A 83 6.27 -8.64 0.88
C GLU A 83 6.03 -9.98 1.61
N ILE A 84 5.00 -10.07 2.45
CA ILE A 84 4.62 -11.31 3.16
C ILE A 84 3.82 -12.26 2.26
N GLY A 85 3.05 -11.72 1.31
CA GLY A 85 2.20 -12.50 0.41
C GLY A 85 2.95 -13.19 -0.73
N ARG A 86 4.02 -12.59 -1.24
CA ARG A 86 4.87 -13.17 -2.29
C ARG A 86 5.64 -14.39 -1.81
#